data_AF-A0A1Q2D686-F1
#
_entry.id   AF-A0A1Q2D686-F1
#
_cell.length_a   1.000
_cell.length_b   1.000
_cell.length_c   1.000
_cell.angle_alpha   90.00
_cell.angle_beta   90.00
_cell.angle_gamma   90.00
#
_symmetry.space_group_name_H-M   'P 1'
#
loop_
_entity.id
_entity.type
_entity.pdbx_description
1 polymer ?
#
loop_
_entity_poly.entity_id
_entity_poly.type
_entity_poly.pdbx_seq_one_letter_code
_entity_poly.pdbx_strand_id
1 'polypeptide(L)'
;MKMKKLISSVTLLALSTLVLAACGDKKDDKKDEGTKASSSEVVKTESSESKTSDSKSTAKAELKDGEYTLEEKNENNGYRTVFTIVVKDGKIAESKYDNINKDGKSKTGDAEYNKMMKEKSGTSPDIFIPELNKALEEAQDPDVVDVVSGATHSSNSFKDYAKQLVAAAEKGDTAKIEIDNKVEK
;
A
#
# COMPACT_ATOMS: atom_id res chain seq x y z
N MET A 1 30.58 29.68 -13.46
CA MET A 1 29.58 30.76 -13.72
C MET A 1 28.27 30.30 -13.07
N LYS A 2 27.75 30.95 -12.02
CA LYS A 2 27.04 32.25 -11.92
C LYS A 2 25.51 32.06 -11.92
N MET A 3 24.95 32.06 -10.69
CA MET A 3 23.66 32.62 -10.22
C MET A 3 22.35 31.92 -10.69
N LYS A 4 21.48 31.42 -9.78
CA LYS A 4 20.59 32.10 -8.80
C LYS A 4 19.56 33.06 -9.43
N LYS A 5 18.27 32.77 -9.25
CA LYS A 5 17.06 33.64 -9.19
C LYS A 5 15.91 32.75 -8.66
N LEU A 6 15.21 32.90 -7.52
CA LEU A 6 14.60 33.99 -6.74
C LEU A 6 13.20 34.48 -7.22
N ILE A 7 12.21 34.25 -6.33
CA ILE A 7 11.02 35.07 -5.96
C ILE A 7 9.76 34.97 -6.85
N SER A 8 8.60 34.60 -6.26
CA SER A 8 7.51 35.58 -5.98
C SER A 8 6.29 34.94 -5.32
N SER A 9 6.09 35.35 -4.07
CA SER A 9 4.85 35.37 -3.29
C SER A 9 3.71 36.15 -3.99
N VAL A 10 2.47 35.68 -3.88
CA VAL A 10 1.26 36.52 -3.85
C VAL A 10 0.29 35.94 -2.83
N THR A 11 -0.12 36.81 -1.93
CA THR A 11 -0.94 36.58 -0.74
C THR A 11 -2.39 37.00 -1.01
N LEU A 12 -3.31 36.49 -0.18
CA LEU A 12 -4.67 36.98 0.13
C LEU A 12 -5.79 36.78 -0.92
N LEU A 13 -6.79 35.97 -0.55
CA LEU A 13 -8.20 36.26 -0.88
C LEU A 13 -9.16 35.76 0.23
N ALA A 14 -9.64 36.75 0.99
CA ALA A 14 -10.96 36.95 1.62
C ALA A 14 -11.73 35.81 2.33
N LEU A 15 -12.09 36.12 3.58
CA LEU A 15 -13.12 35.50 4.43
C LEU A 15 -14.53 35.60 3.84
N SER A 16 -15.36 34.58 4.09
CA SER A 16 -16.82 34.78 4.24
C SER A 16 -17.41 33.70 5.15
N THR A 17 -17.79 34.10 6.36
CA THR A 17 -18.54 33.30 7.34
C THR A 17 -20.04 33.44 7.07
N LEU A 18 -20.74 32.33 6.83
CA LEU A 18 -22.21 32.30 6.88
C LEU A 18 -22.67 31.74 8.24
N VAL A 19 -23.36 32.58 9.00
CA VAL A 19 -24.14 32.24 10.19
C VAL A 19 -25.48 31.66 9.74
N LEU A 20 -25.87 30.50 10.26
CA LEU A 20 -27.23 29.97 10.16
C LEU A 20 -27.98 30.19 11.48
N ALA A 21 -28.96 31.08 11.43
CA ALA A 21 -29.89 31.35 12.51
C ALA A 21 -31.12 30.43 12.44
N ALA A 22 -31.33 29.71 13.55
CA ALA A 22 -32.53 29.66 14.40
C ALA A 22 -33.96 29.39 13.86
N CYS A 23 -34.72 28.74 14.77
CA CYS A 23 -36.15 28.41 14.83
C CYS A 23 -36.61 27.27 13.91
N GLY A 24 -37.18 26.16 14.38
CA GLY A 24 -37.86 25.86 15.64
C GLY A 24 -39.37 25.87 15.44
N ASP A 25 -40.02 24.71 15.58
CA ASP A 25 -41.42 24.60 16.03
C ASP A 25 -41.77 23.16 16.44
N LYS A 26 -42.89 23.03 17.13
CA LYS A 26 -43.12 22.18 18.31
C LYS A 26 -44.43 21.38 18.13
N LYS A 27 -44.45 20.13 18.64
CA LYS A 27 -45.64 19.34 19.09
C LYS A 27 -46.67 18.91 18.02
N ASP A 28 -47.50 17.87 18.17
CA ASP A 28 -47.77 16.84 19.18
C ASP A 28 -48.56 15.71 18.45
N ASP A 29 -48.51 14.50 19.01
CA ASP A 29 -49.56 13.46 19.07
C ASP A 29 -49.84 12.34 18.02
N LYS A 30 -50.01 11.15 18.64
CA LYS A 30 -50.82 9.96 18.31
C LYS A 30 -50.29 8.79 17.46
N LYS A 31 -49.70 7.85 18.22
CA LYS A 31 -50.11 6.43 18.39
C LYS A 31 -51.23 5.89 17.48
N ASP A 32 -50.93 4.88 16.66
CA ASP A 32 -51.60 3.57 16.71
C ASP A 32 -50.81 2.48 15.96
N GLU A 33 -50.81 1.28 16.53
CA GLU A 33 -50.22 0.05 16.00
C GLU A 33 -51.07 -0.53 14.87
N GLY A 34 -50.44 -1.30 13.97
CA GLY A 34 -51.12 -2.44 13.34
C GLY A 34 -50.89 -2.67 11.85
N THR A 35 -49.84 -3.44 11.57
CA THR A 35 -49.79 -4.53 10.57
C THR A 35 -50.01 -4.22 9.08
N LYS A 36 -48.97 -4.49 8.27
CA LYS A 36 -48.93 -5.58 7.26
C LYS A 36 -48.23 -5.18 5.95
N ALA A 37 -47.15 -5.91 5.68
CA ALA A 37 -46.65 -6.37 4.40
C ALA A 37 -46.27 -5.36 3.29
N SER A 38 -44.98 -5.47 2.94
CA SER A 38 -44.49 -5.73 1.58
C SER A 38 -44.39 -4.55 0.60
N SER A 39 -43.12 -4.21 0.36
CA SER A 39 -42.53 -3.81 -0.93
C SER A 39 -42.72 -2.37 -1.41
N SER A 40 -41.64 -1.60 -1.37
CA SER A 40 -41.27 -0.49 -2.27
C SER A 40 -39.75 -0.29 -2.08
N GLU A 41 -38.90 -0.40 -3.11
CA GLU A 41 -38.59 0.58 -4.16
C GLU A 41 -37.74 1.78 -3.69
N VAL A 42 -37.02 2.37 -4.67
CA VAL A 42 -36.25 3.64 -4.73
C VAL A 42 -34.89 3.69 -4.00
N VAL A 43 -33.73 3.86 -4.67
CA VAL A 43 -33.23 4.89 -5.62
C VAL A 43 -32.97 6.24 -4.96
N LYS A 44 -31.78 6.77 -5.30
CA LYS A 44 -31.27 8.14 -5.18
C LYS A 44 -30.70 8.55 -3.83
N THR A 45 -29.43 8.97 -3.84
CA THR A 45 -29.11 10.39 -4.02
C THR A 45 -27.59 10.58 -4.12
N GLU A 46 -27.17 11.10 -5.27
CA GLU A 46 -25.90 11.81 -5.42
C GLU A 46 -25.91 13.05 -4.52
N SER A 47 -24.80 13.37 -3.84
CA SER A 47 -24.21 14.69 -4.00
C SER A 47 -22.85 14.83 -3.32
N SER A 48 -21.96 15.47 -4.09
CA SER A 48 -21.02 16.52 -3.69
C SER A 48 -19.69 16.14 -3.03
N GLU A 49 -18.65 16.41 -3.81
CA GLU A 49 -17.31 16.81 -3.37
C GLU A 49 -17.33 17.96 -2.34
N SER A 50 -16.40 17.91 -1.38
CA SER A 50 -15.46 19.01 -1.11
C SER A 50 -14.37 18.60 -0.10
N LYS A 51 -13.12 18.71 -0.55
CA LYS A 51 -11.89 19.19 0.15
C LYS A 51 -11.44 18.55 1.47
N THR A 52 -10.28 17.88 1.36
CA THR A 52 -9.02 18.00 2.12
C THR A 52 -9.05 18.03 3.66
N SER A 53 -8.27 17.08 4.18
CA SER A 53 -7.56 17.02 5.48
C SER A 53 -8.41 16.96 6.75
N ASP A 54 -8.54 15.74 7.27
CA ASP A 54 -8.03 15.50 8.61
C ASP A 54 -7.27 14.17 8.64
N SER A 55 -5.95 14.34 8.79
CA SER A 55 -4.97 13.29 8.85
C SER A 55 -5.09 12.67 10.23
N LYS A 56 -5.73 11.51 10.35
CA LYS A 56 -5.43 10.59 11.45
C LYS A 56 -4.10 9.89 11.14
N SER A 57 -3.04 10.70 11.06
CA SER A 57 -1.67 10.24 11.11
C SER A 57 -1.42 9.77 12.53
N THR A 58 -1.65 8.49 12.78
CA THR A 58 -0.73 7.75 13.64
C THR A 58 0.65 8.09 13.12
N ALA A 59 1.44 8.83 13.91
CA ALA A 59 2.77 9.28 13.52
C ALA A 59 3.59 8.07 13.07
N LYS A 60 3.57 7.82 11.76
CA LYS A 60 4.41 6.83 11.12
C LYS A 60 5.82 7.33 11.35
N ALA A 61 6.65 6.49 11.96
CA ALA A 61 8.03 6.86 12.20
C ALA A 61 8.65 7.35 10.88
N GLU A 62 9.36 8.48 10.95
CA GLU A 62 9.98 9.07 9.78
C GLU A 62 11.06 8.10 9.27
N LEU A 63 10.85 7.55 8.06
CA LEU A 63 11.80 6.64 7.44
C LEU A 63 13.10 7.40 7.13
N LYS A 64 14.25 6.80 7.39
CA LYS A 64 15.53 7.40 7.03
C LYS A 64 15.86 7.07 5.58
N ASP A 65 16.28 8.09 4.85
CA ASP A 65 16.72 7.93 3.47
C ASP A 65 17.87 6.93 3.36
N GLY A 66 17.81 6.07 2.33
CA GLY A 66 18.78 5.00 2.16
C GLY A 66 18.28 3.88 1.28
N GLU A 67 19.14 2.89 1.08
CA GLU A 67 18.80 1.63 0.42
C GLU A 67 18.85 0.52 1.48
N TYR A 68 17.76 -0.23 1.61
CA TYR A 68 17.59 -1.28 2.61
C TYR A 68 17.37 -2.59 1.89
N THR A 69 18.14 -3.61 2.24
CA THR A 69 18.20 -4.86 1.48
C THR A 69 17.99 -6.08 2.36
N LEU A 70 17.27 -7.05 1.83
CA LEU A 70 16.98 -8.34 2.45
C LEU A 70 17.18 -9.45 1.41
N GLU A 71 17.79 -10.55 1.81
CA GLU A 71 17.97 -11.74 0.98
C GLU A 71 17.75 -13.03 1.80
N GLU A 72 17.07 -14.00 1.21
CA GLU A 72 16.97 -15.36 1.75
C GLU A 72 18.27 -16.14 1.52
N LYS A 73 18.67 -16.97 2.49
CA LYS A 73 19.87 -17.82 2.37
C LYS A 73 19.63 -19.07 1.54
N ASN A 74 18.47 -19.68 1.67
CA ASN A 74 18.17 -20.98 1.09
C ASN A 74 17.20 -20.84 -0.09
N GLU A 75 17.34 -21.72 -1.07
CA GLU A 75 16.41 -21.79 -2.19
C GLU A 75 15.23 -22.70 -1.85
N ASN A 76 14.02 -22.21 -2.15
CA ASN A 76 12.80 -23.01 -2.16
C ASN A 76 12.30 -23.12 -3.60
N ASN A 77 12.10 -24.35 -4.08
CA ASN A 77 11.76 -24.64 -5.48
C ASN A 77 12.75 -24.02 -6.50
N GLY A 78 14.04 -23.94 -6.14
CA GLY A 78 15.10 -23.41 -7.01
C GLY A 78 15.18 -21.88 -7.08
N TYR A 79 14.45 -21.16 -6.22
CA TYR A 79 14.55 -19.70 -6.10
C TYR A 79 14.70 -19.27 -4.65
N ARG A 80 15.30 -18.10 -4.46
CA ARG A 80 15.34 -17.38 -3.19
C ARG A 80 14.90 -15.94 -3.40
N THR A 81 14.39 -15.33 -2.35
CA THR A 81 13.93 -13.95 -2.39
C THR A 81 15.10 -12.98 -2.27
N VAL A 82 15.07 -11.94 -3.09
CA VAL A 82 15.84 -10.71 -2.91
C VAL A 82 14.88 -9.54 -2.86
N PHE A 83 15.07 -8.63 -1.92
CA PHE A 83 14.18 -7.50 -1.75
C PHE A 83 14.95 -6.26 -1.32
N THR A 84 14.89 -5.23 -2.14
CA THR A 84 15.37 -3.90 -1.81
C THR A 84 14.23 -2.89 -1.75
N ILE A 85 14.23 -2.01 -0.75
CA ILE A 85 13.47 -0.74 -0.81
C ILE A 85 14.44 0.43 -0.82
N VAL A 86 14.09 1.49 -1.54
CA VAL A 86 14.82 2.76 -1.53
C VAL A 86 13.93 3.81 -0.87
N VAL A 87 14.45 4.46 0.16
CA VAL A 87 13.77 5.56 0.85
C VAL A 87 14.40 6.89 0.44
N LYS A 88 13.55 7.85 0.04
CA LYS A 88 13.91 9.23 -0.28
C LYS A 88 12.87 10.18 0.30
N ASP A 89 13.32 11.27 0.89
CA ASP A 89 12.45 12.27 1.53
C ASP A 89 11.46 11.63 2.54
N GLY A 90 11.94 10.61 3.27
CA GLY A 90 11.15 9.87 4.25
C GLY A 90 10.05 8.97 3.68
N LYS A 91 10.07 8.67 2.38
CA LYS A 91 9.09 7.82 1.67
C LYS A 91 9.76 6.68 0.93
N ILE A 92 9.06 5.55 0.81
CA ILE A 92 9.46 4.44 -0.06
C ILE A 92 9.34 4.93 -1.50
N ALA A 93 10.46 5.21 -2.14
CA ALA A 93 10.53 5.70 -3.51
C ALA A 93 10.59 4.57 -4.54
N GLU A 94 11.16 3.42 -4.17
CA GLU A 94 11.25 2.23 -5.02
C GLU A 94 11.12 0.96 -4.17
N SER A 95 10.41 -0.04 -4.71
CA SER A 95 10.31 -1.40 -4.18
C SER A 95 10.79 -2.39 -5.24
N LYS A 96 11.77 -3.23 -4.87
CA LYS A 96 12.43 -4.21 -5.75
C LYS A 96 12.44 -5.59 -5.12
N TYR A 97 11.25 -6.13 -4.90
CA TYR A 97 11.04 -7.53 -4.54
C TYR A 97 11.15 -8.40 -5.78
N ASP A 98 11.89 -9.50 -5.68
CA ASP A 98 11.95 -10.54 -6.71
C ASP A 98 12.31 -11.89 -6.09
N ASN A 99 12.13 -12.95 -6.86
CA ASN A 99 12.66 -14.28 -6.57
C ASN A 99 13.69 -14.59 -7.66
N ILE A 100 14.93 -14.90 -7.27
CA ILE A 100 16.00 -15.21 -8.21
C ILE A 100 16.46 -16.65 -8.04
N ASN A 101 16.87 -17.29 -9.14
CA ASN A 101 17.47 -18.62 -9.09
C ASN A 101 18.96 -18.55 -8.70
N LYS A 102 19.61 -19.71 -8.59
CA LYS A 102 21.04 -19.83 -8.28
C LYS A 102 21.97 -19.03 -9.20
N ASP A 103 21.55 -18.80 -10.44
CA ASP A 103 22.31 -18.06 -11.45
C ASP A 103 21.99 -16.55 -11.40
N GLY A 104 21.18 -16.09 -10.44
CA GLY A 104 20.77 -14.70 -10.27
C GLY A 104 19.68 -14.24 -11.24
N LYS A 105 19.04 -15.15 -11.97
CA LYS A 105 17.98 -14.80 -12.92
C LYS A 105 16.63 -14.66 -12.22
N SER A 106 15.93 -13.59 -12.55
CA SER A 106 14.58 -13.31 -12.07
C SER A 106 13.59 -14.40 -12.45
N LYS A 107 12.73 -14.77 -11.51
CA LYS A 107 11.60 -15.68 -11.70
C LYS A 107 10.51 -15.08 -12.59
N THR A 108 10.42 -13.75 -12.65
CA THR A 108 9.52 -13.07 -13.61
C THR A 108 9.87 -13.42 -15.06
N GLY A 109 11.16 -13.68 -15.34
CA GLY A 109 11.64 -14.09 -16.66
C GLY A 109 11.51 -15.57 -16.96
N ASP A 110 10.99 -16.38 -16.04
CA ASP A 110 10.84 -17.83 -16.22
C ASP A 110 9.49 -18.17 -16.87
N ALA A 111 9.50 -18.27 -18.20
CA ALA A 111 8.29 -18.51 -18.99
C ALA A 111 7.59 -19.84 -18.63
N GLU A 112 8.35 -20.89 -18.32
CA GLU A 112 7.79 -22.20 -17.98
C GLU A 112 7.11 -22.17 -16.60
N TYR A 113 7.77 -21.53 -15.61
CA TYR A 113 7.17 -21.34 -14.29
C TYR A 113 5.91 -20.46 -14.38
N ASN A 114 5.97 -19.36 -15.12
CA ASN A 114 4.84 -18.45 -15.30
C ASN A 114 3.64 -19.18 -15.92
N LYS A 115 3.86 -19.97 -16.98
CA LYS A 115 2.80 -20.76 -17.62
C LYS A 115 2.19 -21.78 -16.66
N MET A 116 3.03 -22.54 -15.95
CA MET A 116 2.57 -23.55 -15.00
C MET A 116 1.76 -22.94 -13.85
N MET A 117 2.23 -21.84 -13.27
CA MET A 117 1.55 -21.19 -12.15
C MET A 117 0.22 -20.58 -12.60
N LYS A 118 0.20 -19.91 -13.76
CA LYS A 118 -1.01 -19.28 -14.29
C LYS A 118 -2.12 -20.28 -14.57
N GLU A 119 -1.78 -21.46 -15.09
CA GLU A 119 -2.73 -22.56 -15.30
C GLU A 119 -3.31 -23.10 -13.98
N LYS A 120 -2.51 -23.14 -12.90
CA LYS A 120 -2.89 -23.74 -11.62
C LYS A 120 -3.57 -22.79 -10.65
N SER A 121 -3.12 -21.53 -10.60
CA SER A 121 -3.53 -20.56 -9.58
C SER A 121 -4.10 -19.26 -10.16
N GLY A 122 -4.13 -19.10 -11.48
CA GLY A 122 -4.69 -17.92 -12.15
C GLY A 122 -3.78 -16.69 -12.16
N THR A 123 -2.57 -16.79 -11.61
CA THR A 123 -1.56 -15.72 -11.60
C THR A 123 -0.16 -16.30 -11.84
N SER A 124 0.83 -15.44 -12.00
CA SER A 124 2.22 -15.83 -12.25
C SER A 124 3.20 -14.77 -11.71
N PRO A 125 4.47 -15.13 -11.47
CA PRO A 125 5.51 -14.21 -10.99
C PRO A 125 5.60 -12.90 -11.77
N ASP A 126 5.54 -12.94 -13.10
CA ASP A 126 5.52 -11.75 -13.97
C ASP A 126 4.28 -10.84 -13.79
N ILE A 127 3.24 -11.31 -13.10
CA ILE A 127 2.03 -10.54 -12.76
C ILE A 127 2.11 -10.04 -11.32
N PHE A 128 2.23 -10.96 -10.34
CA PHE A 128 2.08 -10.58 -8.94
C PHE A 128 3.31 -9.83 -8.40
N ILE A 129 4.53 -10.07 -8.91
CA ILE A 129 5.73 -9.39 -8.40
C ILE A 129 5.69 -7.89 -8.73
N PRO A 130 5.42 -7.45 -9.99
CA PRO A 130 5.24 -6.04 -10.28
C PRO A 130 4.08 -5.40 -9.51
N GLU A 131 2.97 -6.12 -9.36
CA GLU A 131 1.79 -5.64 -8.62
C GLU A 131 2.11 -5.35 -7.15
N LEU A 132 2.79 -6.27 -6.46
CA LEU A 132 3.17 -6.09 -5.05
C LEU A 132 4.16 -4.93 -4.86
N ASN A 133 5.16 -4.81 -5.74
CA ASN A 133 6.13 -3.71 -5.67
C ASN A 133 5.44 -2.35 -5.82
N LYS A 134 4.59 -2.21 -6.83
CA LYS A 134 3.82 -1.00 -7.05
C LYS A 134 2.86 -0.71 -5.88
N ALA A 135 2.21 -1.74 -5.35
CA ALA A 135 1.29 -1.60 -4.23
C ALA A 135 2.00 -1.06 -2.98
N LEU A 136 3.23 -1.50 -2.68
CA LEU A 136 3.99 -0.97 -1.55
C LEU A 136 4.45 0.47 -1.79
N GLU A 137 4.86 0.83 -3.00
CA GLU A 137 5.20 2.21 -3.37
C GLU A 137 4.00 3.15 -3.21
N GLU A 138 2.79 2.70 -3.53
CA GLU A 138 1.57 3.51 -3.39
C GLU A 138 1.06 3.55 -1.94
N ALA A 139 0.99 2.40 -1.28
CA ALA A 139 0.49 2.27 0.08
C ALA A 139 1.42 2.88 1.12
N GLN A 140 2.73 2.88 0.84
CA GLN A 140 3.82 3.19 1.77
C GLN A 140 3.88 2.27 3.00
N ASP A 141 2.87 1.46 3.29
CA ASP A 141 2.73 0.62 4.47
C ASP A 141 2.52 -0.84 4.04
N PRO A 142 3.43 -1.76 4.43
CA PRO A 142 3.30 -3.18 4.12
C PRO A 142 2.02 -3.82 4.63
N ASP A 143 1.46 -3.38 5.76
CA ASP A 143 0.29 -4.04 6.38
C ASP A 143 -0.98 -3.89 5.56
N VAL A 144 -1.09 -2.79 4.82
CA VAL A 144 -2.27 -2.48 3.98
C VAL A 144 -2.11 -2.96 2.53
N VAL A 145 -0.96 -3.53 2.16
CA VAL A 145 -0.81 -4.18 0.85
C VAL A 145 -1.69 -5.43 0.81
N ASP A 146 -2.54 -5.52 -0.21
CA ASP A 146 -3.44 -6.66 -0.41
C ASP A 146 -2.69 -7.93 -0.83
N VAL A 147 -3.29 -9.06 -0.49
CA VAL A 147 -2.79 -10.36 -0.98
C VAL A 147 -3.29 -10.62 -2.39
N VAL A 148 -2.38 -11.09 -3.26
CA VAL A 148 -2.73 -11.43 -4.64
C VAL A 148 -3.34 -12.82 -4.68
N SER A 149 -4.55 -12.93 -5.23
CA SER A 149 -5.24 -14.22 -5.39
C SER A 149 -4.39 -15.18 -6.23
N GLY A 150 -4.23 -16.42 -5.74
CA GLY A 150 -3.36 -17.42 -6.38
C GLY A 150 -1.86 -17.29 -6.06
N ALA A 151 -1.45 -16.24 -5.32
CA ALA A 151 -0.08 -16.01 -4.86
C ALA A 151 -0.02 -15.64 -3.36
N THR A 152 -0.99 -16.09 -2.55
CA THR A 152 -1.14 -15.72 -1.13
C THR A 152 0.12 -15.92 -0.30
N HIS A 153 0.85 -17.04 -0.48
CA HIS A 153 2.08 -17.29 0.26
C HIS A 153 3.19 -16.29 -0.11
N SER A 154 3.34 -15.98 -1.40
CA SER A 154 4.28 -14.97 -1.88
C SER A 154 3.91 -13.57 -1.38
N SER A 155 2.62 -13.22 -1.36
CA SER A 155 2.15 -11.93 -0.83
C SER A 155 2.40 -11.79 0.67
N ASN A 156 2.18 -12.84 1.46
CA ASN A 156 2.47 -12.79 2.89
C ASN A 156 3.97 -12.64 3.15
N SER A 157 4.81 -13.41 2.45
CA SER A 157 6.27 -13.29 2.55
C SER A 157 6.75 -11.89 2.16
N PHE A 158 6.20 -11.33 1.08
CA PHE A 158 6.45 -9.94 0.68
C PHE A 158 6.14 -8.95 1.81
N LYS A 159 4.95 -9.04 2.42
CA LYS A 159 4.54 -8.16 3.52
C LYS A 159 5.48 -8.30 4.72
N ASP A 160 5.83 -9.52 5.11
CA ASP A 160 6.69 -9.78 6.25
C ASP A 160 8.13 -9.28 6.04
N TYR A 161 8.66 -9.42 4.82
CA TYR A 161 9.98 -8.88 4.46
C TYR A 161 9.98 -7.36 4.32
N ALA A 162 8.93 -6.79 3.71
CA ALA A 162 8.77 -5.34 3.63
C ALA A 162 8.70 -4.69 5.02
N LYS A 163 8.02 -5.32 6.00
CA LYS A 163 8.03 -4.85 7.40
C LYS A 163 9.42 -4.78 8.01
N GLN A 164 10.25 -5.79 7.75
CA GLN A 164 11.63 -5.80 8.24
C GLN A 164 12.47 -4.69 7.60
N LEU A 165 12.31 -4.48 6.30
CA LEU A 165 12.97 -3.40 5.58
C LEU A 165 12.50 -2.02 6.06
N VAL A 166 11.21 -1.84 6.30
CA VAL A 166 10.65 -0.61 6.87
C VAL A 166 11.20 -0.38 8.29
N ALA A 167 11.24 -1.40 9.14
CA ALA A 167 11.80 -1.30 10.49
C ALA A 167 13.32 -0.99 10.48
N ALA A 168 14.05 -1.46 9.47
CA ALA A 168 15.44 -1.08 9.24
C ALA A 168 15.54 0.38 8.81
N ALA A 169 14.65 0.83 7.93
CA ALA A 169 14.58 2.22 7.49
C ALA A 169 14.20 3.21 8.59
N GLU A 170 13.31 2.84 9.53
CA GLU A 170 13.02 3.65 10.71
C GLU A 170 14.25 3.87 11.60
N LYS A 171 15.18 2.90 11.61
CA LYS A 171 16.44 2.93 12.37
C LYS A 171 17.61 3.50 11.57
N GLY A 172 17.48 3.63 10.25
CA GLY A 172 18.60 3.94 9.35
C GLY A 172 19.64 2.82 9.25
N ASP A 173 19.26 1.57 9.53
CA ASP A 173 20.17 0.42 9.47
C ASP A 173 20.23 -0.15 8.04
N THR A 174 21.27 0.19 7.31
CA THR A 174 21.46 -0.24 5.92
C THR A 174 22.21 -1.56 5.79
N ALA A 175 22.50 -2.26 6.90
CA ALA A 175 23.08 -3.59 6.83
C ALA A 175 22.12 -4.56 6.11
N LYS A 176 22.66 -5.41 5.23
CA LYS A 176 21.86 -6.45 4.56
C LYS A 176 21.27 -7.38 5.60
N ILE A 177 19.95 -7.56 5.56
CA ILE A 177 19.23 -8.54 6.36
C ILE A 177 19.32 -9.89 5.65
N GLU A 178 19.84 -10.91 6.32
CA GLU A 178 19.83 -12.27 5.79
C GLU A 178 18.78 -13.12 6.51
N ILE A 179 17.88 -13.74 5.75
CA ILE A 179 16.83 -14.61 6.28
C ILE A 179 17.23 -16.07 6.04
N ASP A 180 17.45 -16.81 7.13
CA ASP A 180 17.55 -18.27 7.07
C ASP A 180 16.13 -18.86 6.96
N ASN A 181 15.60 -18.87 5.74
CA ASN A 181 14.28 -19.41 5.43
C ASN A 181 14.32 -20.94 5.56
N LYS A 182 13.53 -21.48 6.47
CA LYS A 182 13.40 -22.94 6.62
C LYS A 182 12.80 -23.52 5.34
N VAL A 183 13.56 -24.38 4.67
CA VAL A 183 13.07 -25.17 3.56
C VAL A 183 12.56 -26.49 4.13
N GLU A 184 11.24 -26.65 4.22
CA GLU A 184 10.67 -27.95 4.57
C GLU A 184 10.98 -28.93 3.42
N LYS A 185 11.55 -30.09 3.78
CA LYS A 185 11.95 -31.15 2.84
C LYS A 185 10.80 -32.11 2.55
#